data_AF-A0A1W9W0D1-F1
#
_entry.id   AF-A0A1W9W0D1-F1
#
_cell.length_a   1.000
_cell.length_b   1.000
_cell.length_c   1.000
_cell.angle_alpha   90.00
_cell.angle_beta   90.00
_cell.angle_gamma   90.00
#
_symmetry.space_group_name_H-M   'P 1'
#
loop_
_entity.id
_entity.type
_entity.pdbx_description
1 polymer ?
#
loop_
_entity_poly.entity_id
_entity_poly.type
_entity_poly.pdbx_seq_one_letter_code
_entity_poly.pdbx_strand_id
1 'polypeptide(L)'
;DMIQTDAVINEGNSGGPLVDIFGNVIGVGTAIYAPDGTYTGLGFAIPINRAKHFFTRVTGAVRVAALTAPAGPGGNKEPINLNKKMPNDAVHQKFSDCTACHTITTKMVVSLKAEMKHKMVGGACDVCHTFVNDKVTAAGPVTVANTRLATPPGGTDRFSGLYINIILKLALLTLVISIVFTMMGVGGGFLYVPVLLSCGLGFHTAVTTSLVMLTAAQISGLYIFFRSGLVDVKMAVRLGVPTMIGAFAGGMLSEHFNVNFLVILFAATMFIASYSMIQDQTRIEGIGKRLPLSSWVWQRDFMGCVYALDMSVATPLTFGIGFMGGLLGLAGGWLNIPLMVILFGVPMKIAIATSSLMVPATGFAGLVGHSVLGHFEIKLALSLSIITIIGAQIGSRISVKTESNLLRFTFAFVLSLVGLWMILMVL
;
A
#
# COMPACT_ATOMS: atom_id res chain seq x y z
N ASP A 1 21.16 18.88 -10.36
CA ASP A 1 19.75 19.26 -10.52
C ASP A 1 18.85 18.05 -10.46
N MET A 2 17.92 18.06 -9.51
CA MET A 2 16.83 17.08 -9.35
C MET A 2 15.50 17.84 -9.35
N ILE A 3 14.41 17.19 -9.76
CA ILE A 3 13.05 17.70 -9.60
C ILE A 3 12.64 17.39 -8.16
N GLN A 4 12.31 18.43 -7.40
CA GLN A 4 11.68 18.26 -6.09
C GLN A 4 10.16 18.14 -6.28
N THR A 5 9.54 17.20 -5.59
CA THR A 5 8.10 16.94 -5.69
C THR A 5 7.54 16.48 -4.35
N ASP A 6 6.31 16.88 -4.07
CA ASP A 6 5.46 16.39 -2.98
C ASP A 6 4.65 15.14 -3.36
N ALA A 7 4.81 14.65 -4.60
CA ALA A 7 4.31 13.35 -5.01
C ALA A 7 5.04 12.24 -4.23
N VAL A 8 4.27 11.32 -3.67
CA VAL A 8 4.76 10.24 -2.81
C VAL A 8 5.74 9.33 -3.56
N ILE A 9 6.99 9.29 -3.09
CA ILE A 9 8.01 8.35 -3.53
C ILE A 9 8.33 7.44 -2.33
N ASN A 10 8.36 6.12 -2.53
CA ASN A 10 8.60 5.10 -1.52
C ASN A 10 9.39 3.94 -2.13
N GLU A 11 9.84 2.99 -1.30
CA GLU A 11 10.32 1.71 -1.80
C GLU A 11 9.23 1.02 -2.63
N GLY A 12 9.59 0.58 -3.85
CA GLY A 12 8.67 -0.02 -4.81
C GLY A 12 8.23 0.89 -5.96
N ASN A 13 8.14 2.21 -5.77
CA ASN A 13 7.92 3.17 -6.86
C ASN A 13 9.17 4.00 -7.21
N SER A 14 10.25 3.86 -6.42
CA SER A 14 11.59 4.34 -6.76
C SER A 14 12.07 3.72 -8.08
N GLY A 15 12.54 4.55 -9.00
CA GLY A 15 12.83 4.20 -10.40
C GLY A 15 11.64 4.34 -11.36
N GLY A 16 10.43 4.63 -10.84
CA GLY A 16 9.22 4.83 -11.63
C GLY A 16 9.09 6.23 -12.25
N PRO A 17 8.18 6.41 -13.23
CA PRO A 17 8.00 7.68 -13.93
C PRO A 17 7.24 8.70 -13.06
N LEU A 18 7.79 9.91 -12.97
CA LEU A 18 7.07 11.11 -12.54
C LEU A 18 6.44 11.75 -13.79
N VAL A 19 5.13 11.98 -13.78
CA VAL A 19 4.37 12.49 -14.94
C VAL A 19 3.71 13.83 -14.67
N ASP A 20 3.53 14.64 -15.71
CA ASP A 20 2.71 15.85 -15.66
C ASP A 20 1.20 15.53 -15.80
N ILE A 21 0.35 16.56 -15.69
CA ILE A 21 -1.12 16.43 -15.79
C ILE A 21 -1.60 15.97 -17.17
N PHE A 22 -0.73 15.95 -18.18
CA PHE A 22 -1.01 15.48 -19.53
C PHE A 22 -0.49 14.05 -19.77
N GLY A 23 0.10 13.42 -18.75
CA GLY A 23 0.65 12.06 -18.81
C GLY A 23 2.05 11.99 -19.43
N ASN A 24 2.74 13.11 -19.63
CA ASN A 24 4.12 13.10 -20.11
C ASN A 24 5.09 12.81 -18.97
N VAL A 25 6.05 11.91 -19.19
CA VAL A 25 7.11 11.64 -18.20
C VAL A 25 8.05 12.84 -18.10
N ILE A 26 8.11 13.46 -16.93
CA ILE A 26 8.96 14.61 -16.61
C ILE A 26 10.19 14.23 -15.77
N GLY A 27 10.14 13.09 -15.06
CA GLY A 27 11.26 12.62 -14.25
C GLY A 27 11.20 11.13 -13.90
N VAL A 28 12.24 10.65 -13.22
CA VAL A 28 12.34 9.30 -12.67
C VAL A 28 12.53 9.42 -11.16
N GLY A 29 11.56 8.97 -10.37
CA GLY A 29 11.65 9.01 -8.90
C GLY A 29 12.91 8.30 -8.43
N THR A 30 13.73 8.92 -7.59
CA THR A 30 15.08 8.40 -7.29
C THR A 30 15.39 8.40 -5.80
N ALA A 31 14.99 9.46 -5.09
CA ALA A 31 15.32 9.60 -3.68
C ALA A 31 14.20 10.33 -2.94
N ILE A 32 14.21 10.21 -1.62
CA ILE A 32 13.34 10.95 -0.72
C ILE A 32 14.17 11.55 0.40
N TYR A 33 13.67 12.64 0.97
CA TYR A 33 14.13 13.09 2.27
C TYR A 33 13.25 12.47 3.34
N ALA A 34 13.82 11.50 4.06
CA ALA A 34 13.13 10.74 5.09
C ALA A 34 14.06 10.55 6.30
N PRO A 35 14.18 11.55 7.19
CA PRO A 35 15.03 11.47 8.39
C PRO A 35 14.71 10.27 9.28
N ASP A 36 13.42 9.88 9.33
CA ASP A 36 12.90 8.80 10.17
C ASP A 36 12.45 7.57 9.35
N GLY A 37 12.87 7.46 8.09
CA GLY A 37 12.49 6.37 7.18
C GLY A 37 11.06 6.46 6.62
N THR A 38 10.29 7.49 6.97
CA THR A 38 8.95 7.79 6.46
C THR A 38 8.97 8.99 5.50
N TYR A 39 8.15 8.95 4.46
CA TYR A 39 8.06 10.02 3.47
C TYR A 39 7.49 11.30 4.10
N THR A 40 8.25 12.38 4.08
CA THR A 40 7.87 13.66 4.72
C THR A 40 7.27 14.69 3.75
N GLY A 41 6.79 14.26 2.58
CA GLY A 41 6.32 15.20 1.55
C GLY A 41 7.42 15.77 0.66
N LEU A 42 8.63 15.20 0.71
CA LEU A 42 9.79 15.70 -0.04
C LEU A 42 10.48 14.58 -0.81
N GLY A 43 10.10 14.45 -2.08
CA GLY A 43 10.66 13.51 -3.04
C GLY A 43 11.57 14.19 -4.07
N PHE A 44 12.52 13.42 -4.60
CA PHE A 44 13.43 13.85 -5.65
C PHE A 44 13.40 12.89 -6.83
N ALA A 45 13.26 13.47 -8.03
CA ALA A 45 13.31 12.74 -9.28
C ALA A 45 14.45 13.24 -10.19
N ILE A 46 15.11 12.33 -10.89
CA ILE A 46 16.05 12.68 -11.96
C ILE A 46 15.22 13.24 -13.13
N PRO A 47 15.52 14.45 -13.64
CA PRO A 47 14.81 15.00 -14.79
C PRO A 47 14.91 14.07 -16.01
N ILE A 48 13.81 13.89 -16.74
CA ILE A 48 13.74 12.91 -17.84
C ILE A 48 14.79 13.15 -18.93
N ASN A 49 15.16 14.41 -19.19
CA ASN A 49 16.18 14.76 -20.18
C ASN A 49 17.57 14.25 -19.78
N ARG A 50 17.86 14.21 -18.47
CA ARG A 50 19.11 13.67 -17.93
C ARG A 50 19.14 12.15 -18.00
N ALA A 51 18.02 11.50 -17.66
CA ALA A 51 17.87 10.05 -17.80
C ALA A 51 18.01 9.59 -19.25
N LYS A 52 17.40 10.30 -20.21
CA LYS A 52 17.57 10.06 -21.66
C LYS A 52 19.03 10.15 -22.08
N HIS A 53 19.74 11.20 -21.67
CA HIS A 53 21.15 11.38 -22.02
C HIS A 53 22.05 10.27 -21.45
N PHE A 54 21.77 9.80 -20.22
CA PHE A 54 22.47 8.67 -19.63
C PHE A 54 22.19 7.37 -20.40
N PHE A 55 20.91 7.09 -20.69
CA PHE A 55 20.52 5.87 -21.40
C PHE A 55 21.12 5.80 -22.82
N THR A 56 21.12 6.93 -23.55
CA THR A 56 21.77 7.03 -24.86
C THR A 56 23.29 6.77 -24.79
N ARG A 57 23.95 7.20 -23.70
CA ARG A 57 25.39 6.96 -23.50
C ARG A 57 25.71 5.50 -23.15
N VAL A 58 24.88 4.85 -22.34
CA VAL A 58 25.12 3.47 -21.87
C VAL A 58 24.74 2.42 -22.90
N THR A 59 23.65 2.63 -23.64
CA THR A 59 23.17 1.64 -24.62
C THR A 59 23.79 1.76 -26.00
N GLY A 60 24.59 2.81 -26.24
CA GLY A 60 25.13 3.11 -27.56
C GLY A 60 24.05 3.38 -28.61
N ALA A 61 22.79 3.61 -28.19
CA ALA A 61 21.64 3.88 -29.06
C ALA A 61 21.74 5.30 -29.65
N VAL A 62 22.73 5.50 -30.52
CA VAL A 62 22.80 6.60 -31.46
C VAL A 62 21.65 6.40 -32.45
N ARG A 63 20.61 7.23 -32.31
CA ARG A 63 19.55 7.53 -33.30
C ARG A 63 19.22 6.41 -34.31
N VAL A 64 18.38 5.43 -33.92
CA VAL A 64 17.63 4.63 -34.91
C VAL A 64 16.63 5.50 -35.70
N ALA A 65 16.28 6.70 -35.19
CA ALA A 65 15.47 7.68 -35.90
C ALA A 65 16.20 8.43 -37.05
N ALA A 66 17.51 8.23 -37.23
CA ALA A 66 18.24 8.80 -38.37
C ALA A 66 18.29 7.86 -39.58
N LEU A 67 17.87 6.59 -39.45
CA LEU A 67 17.91 5.60 -40.52
C LEU A 67 16.64 5.57 -41.40
N THR A 68 15.57 6.27 -41.04
CA THR A 68 14.30 6.29 -41.80
C THR A 68 13.99 7.62 -42.50
N ALA A 69 14.86 8.62 -42.39
CA ALA A 69 14.75 9.81 -43.23
C ALA A 69 15.34 9.51 -44.63
N PRO A 70 14.62 9.81 -45.73
CA PRO A 70 15.13 9.57 -47.07
C PRO A 70 16.45 10.33 -47.25
N ALA A 71 17.45 9.64 -47.79
CA ALA A 71 18.75 10.21 -48.12
C ALA A 71 18.55 11.35 -49.13
N GLY A 72 18.89 12.57 -48.72
CA GLY A 72 19.09 13.67 -49.66
C GLY A 72 20.28 13.38 -50.57
N PRO A 73 20.33 13.98 -51.78
CA PRO A 73 21.36 13.69 -52.77
C PRO A 73 22.72 14.20 -52.28
N GLY A 74 23.61 13.27 -51.92
CA GLY A 74 24.96 13.56 -51.42
C GLY A 74 25.36 12.64 -50.28
N GLY A 75 25.91 11.48 -50.65
CA GLY A 75 26.23 10.38 -49.75
C GLY A 75 27.26 10.66 -48.66
N ASN A 76 27.16 9.84 -47.61
CA ASN A 76 28.08 9.61 -46.49
C ASN A 76 28.15 10.71 -45.42
N LYS A 77 27.47 10.48 -44.30
CA LYS A 77 27.79 11.13 -43.02
C LYS A 77 28.63 10.17 -42.21
N GLU A 78 29.88 10.53 -41.95
CA GLU A 78 30.74 9.76 -41.05
C GLU A 78 30.21 9.80 -39.60
N PRO A 79 30.38 8.71 -38.83
CA PRO A 79 30.01 8.67 -37.42
C PRO A 79 30.82 9.70 -36.61
N ILE A 80 30.14 10.44 -35.73
CA ILE A 80 30.76 11.43 -34.84
C ILE A 80 31.64 10.70 -33.80
N ASN A 81 32.94 11.02 -33.77
CA ASN A 81 33.89 10.46 -32.81
C ASN A 81 33.74 11.14 -31.43
N LEU A 82 33.06 10.45 -30.51
CA LEU A 82 32.73 10.92 -29.16
C LEU A 82 33.88 10.89 -28.15
N ASN A 83 35.06 10.39 -28.53
CA ASN A 83 36.26 10.37 -27.67
C ASN A 83 37.13 11.63 -27.81
N LYS A 84 36.72 12.60 -28.63
CA LYS A 84 37.44 13.87 -28.77
C LYS A 84 37.19 14.74 -27.53
N LYS A 85 38.24 15.05 -26.77
CA LYS A 85 38.13 15.96 -25.60
C LYS A 85 37.64 17.34 -26.04
N MET A 86 36.84 17.95 -25.17
CA MET A 86 36.31 19.31 -25.31
C MET A 86 37.47 20.30 -25.52
N PRO A 87 37.49 21.14 -26.57
CA PRO A 87 38.43 22.24 -26.65
C PRO A 87 38.03 23.25 -25.57
N ASN A 88 38.95 23.58 -24.67
CA ASN A 88 38.69 24.34 -23.46
C ASN A 88 39.39 25.69 -23.57
N ASP A 89 38.88 26.55 -24.45
CA ASP A 89 39.60 27.75 -24.83
C ASP A 89 38.61 28.86 -25.21
N ALA A 90 38.85 30.06 -24.67
CA ALA A 90 38.11 31.30 -24.85
C ALA A 90 38.18 31.90 -26.28
N VAL A 91 38.23 31.04 -27.31
CA VAL A 91 38.53 31.40 -28.70
C VAL A 91 37.33 31.20 -29.64
N HIS A 92 36.24 30.58 -29.19
CA HIS A 92 35.05 30.37 -30.03
C HIS A 92 34.08 31.57 -29.95
N GLN A 93 34.11 32.42 -30.98
CA GLN A 93 33.29 33.65 -31.05
C GLN A 93 31.98 33.50 -31.83
N LYS A 94 31.68 32.32 -32.41
CA LYS A 94 30.45 32.11 -33.23
C LYS A 94 29.66 30.89 -32.78
N PHE A 95 28.34 31.05 -32.75
CA PHE A 95 27.37 30.03 -32.32
C PHE A 95 27.35 28.78 -33.23
N SER A 96 27.80 28.91 -34.49
CA SER A 96 27.99 27.80 -35.43
C SER A 96 28.94 26.73 -34.90
N ASP A 97 29.94 27.14 -34.11
CA ASP A 97 31.02 26.28 -33.66
C ASP A 97 30.55 25.29 -32.57
N CYS A 98 29.43 25.59 -31.91
CA CYS A 98 28.81 24.72 -30.91
C CYS A 98 27.90 23.64 -31.52
N THR A 99 27.42 23.83 -32.77
CA THR A 99 26.42 22.92 -33.38
C THR A 99 26.99 21.62 -33.93
N ALA A 100 28.31 21.55 -34.16
CA ALA A 100 28.97 20.31 -34.55
C ALA A 100 29.15 19.32 -33.38
N CYS A 101 29.13 19.81 -32.13
CA CYS A 101 29.36 19.00 -30.93
C CYS A 101 28.16 18.93 -29.97
N HIS A 102 27.20 19.87 -30.01
CA HIS A 102 26.01 19.88 -29.15
C HIS A 102 24.71 19.80 -29.95
N THR A 103 23.84 18.84 -29.58
CA THR A 103 22.45 18.82 -30.06
C THR A 103 21.62 19.74 -29.15
N ILE A 104 21.49 21.02 -29.51
CA ILE A 104 20.61 21.96 -28.79
C ILE A 104 19.17 21.75 -29.30
N THR A 105 18.39 20.94 -28.60
CA THR A 105 16.93 20.84 -28.82
C THR A 105 16.21 21.78 -27.88
N THR A 106 16.13 23.06 -28.23
CA THR A 106 15.05 24.00 -27.85
C THR A 106 15.32 25.33 -28.55
N LYS A 107 14.51 25.67 -29.56
CA LYS A 107 14.47 27.03 -30.09
C LYS A 107 13.73 27.89 -29.06
N MET A 108 14.40 28.85 -28.42
CA MET A 108 13.73 29.84 -27.57
C MET A 108 12.91 30.79 -28.44
N VAL A 109 11.64 31.00 -28.08
CA VAL A 109 10.80 32.06 -28.63
C VAL A 109 10.94 33.27 -27.72
N VAL A 110 11.57 34.35 -28.20
CA VAL A 110 11.73 35.60 -27.46
C VAL A 110 10.56 36.53 -27.80
N SER A 111 9.77 36.92 -26.79
CA SER A 111 8.72 37.93 -26.95
C SER A 111 9.36 39.33 -26.93
N LEU A 112 9.34 40.03 -28.07
CA LEU A 112 9.97 41.35 -28.23
C LEU A 112 9.12 42.44 -27.55
N LYS A 113 9.50 42.83 -26.33
CA LYS A 113 9.11 44.12 -25.73
C LYS A 113 10.27 44.88 -25.09
N ALA A 114 11.52 44.54 -25.44
CA ALA A 114 12.71 45.27 -25.03
C ALA A 114 13.37 45.91 -26.25
N GLU A 115 13.60 47.23 -26.20
CA GLU A 115 14.23 48.00 -27.27
C GLU A 115 15.67 47.50 -27.54
N MET A 116 15.97 47.22 -28.81
CA MET A 116 17.28 46.71 -29.23
C MET A 116 18.30 47.85 -29.33
N LYS A 117 19.46 47.69 -28.68
CA LYS A 117 20.54 48.70 -28.61
C LYS A 117 21.44 48.79 -29.87
N HIS A 118 21.11 48.13 -30.97
CA HIS A 118 21.92 48.17 -32.20
C HIS A 118 21.08 48.49 -33.44
N LYS A 119 21.69 49.18 -34.41
CA LYS A 119 21.06 49.52 -35.71
C LYS A 119 20.89 48.27 -36.57
N MET A 120 19.74 48.16 -37.23
CA MET A 120 19.47 47.06 -38.17
C MET A 120 20.36 47.19 -39.40
N VAL A 121 21.11 46.14 -39.72
CA VAL A 121 21.88 46.03 -40.97
C VAL A 121 21.33 44.83 -41.73
N GLY A 122 20.84 45.08 -42.94
CA GLY A 122 20.09 44.12 -43.74
C GLY A 122 20.90 42.88 -44.09
N GLY A 123 20.31 41.69 -43.89
CA GLY A 123 20.82 40.40 -44.35
C GLY A 123 21.47 39.50 -43.31
N ALA A 124 21.72 39.97 -42.08
CA ALA A 124 22.35 39.17 -41.02
C ALA A 124 21.44 38.88 -39.81
N CYS A 125 20.21 39.39 -39.79
CA CYS A 125 19.34 39.31 -38.61
C CYS A 125 18.77 37.90 -38.35
N ASP A 126 18.68 37.04 -39.38
CA ASP A 126 18.09 35.69 -39.28
C ASP A 126 18.88 34.75 -38.37
N VAL A 127 20.15 35.08 -38.11
CA VAL A 127 21.05 34.28 -37.27
C VAL A 127 20.80 34.52 -35.77
N CYS A 128 20.28 35.69 -35.41
CA CYS A 128 20.03 36.06 -34.01
C CYS A 128 18.54 36.25 -33.67
N HIS A 129 17.69 36.55 -34.66
CA HIS A 129 16.26 36.79 -34.49
C HIS A 129 15.47 36.10 -35.60
N THR A 130 14.46 35.30 -35.26
CA THR A 130 13.54 34.71 -36.25
C THR A 130 12.30 35.58 -36.37
N PHE A 131 12.12 36.25 -37.52
CA PHE A 131 10.86 36.92 -37.84
C PHE A 131 9.86 35.87 -38.34
N VAL A 132 8.81 35.60 -37.55
CA VAL A 132 7.68 34.78 -37.99
C VAL A 132 6.73 35.70 -38.76
N ASN A 133 6.76 35.60 -40.09
CA ASN A 133 5.90 36.39 -40.97
C ASN A 133 4.70 35.57 -41.49
N ASP A 134 4.19 34.64 -40.69
CA ASP A 134 2.89 34.03 -40.94
C ASP A 134 1.82 34.83 -40.20
N LYS A 135 0.90 35.42 -40.96
CA LYS A 135 -0.29 36.05 -40.39
C LYS A 135 -1.03 35.00 -39.57
N VAL A 136 -1.14 35.24 -38.26
CA VAL A 136 -2.05 34.51 -37.38
C VAL A 136 -3.48 34.89 -37.78
N THR A 137 -3.99 34.30 -38.85
CA THR A 137 -5.40 34.37 -39.23
C THR A 137 -6.06 33.05 -38.89
N ALA A 138 -6.66 33.01 -37.70
CA ALA A 138 -7.94 32.38 -37.35
C ALA A 138 -7.87 31.81 -35.93
N ALA A 139 -8.69 32.39 -35.06
CA ALA A 139 -9.05 31.82 -33.78
C ALA A 139 -9.70 30.44 -33.99
N GLY A 140 -9.07 29.39 -33.46
CA GLY A 140 -9.59 28.03 -33.45
C GLY A 140 -8.60 27.07 -32.79
N PRO A 141 -9.06 26.00 -32.12
CA PRO A 141 -8.17 25.06 -31.44
C PRO A 141 -7.31 24.35 -32.47
N VAL A 142 -5.98 24.42 -32.30
CA VAL A 142 -5.04 23.68 -33.13
C VAL A 142 -5.23 22.20 -32.84
N THR A 143 -5.86 21.50 -33.78
CA THR A 143 -5.91 20.04 -33.81
C THR A 143 -4.49 19.51 -34.06
N VAL A 144 -3.79 19.21 -32.98
CA VAL A 144 -2.67 18.28 -33.05
C VAL A 144 -3.28 16.97 -33.51
N ALA A 145 -2.86 16.51 -34.70
CA ALA A 145 -3.28 15.23 -35.22
C ALA A 145 -3.10 14.18 -34.11
N ASN A 146 -4.19 13.54 -33.71
CA ASN A 146 -4.19 12.38 -32.85
C ASN A 146 -3.45 11.25 -33.58
N THR A 147 -2.13 11.28 -33.57
CA THR A 147 -1.35 10.05 -33.58
C THR A 147 -1.63 9.40 -32.23
N ARG A 148 -2.77 8.70 -32.17
CA ARG A 148 -2.88 7.53 -31.29
C ARG A 148 -1.58 6.78 -31.50
N LEU A 149 -0.77 6.66 -30.45
CA LEU A 149 0.25 5.63 -30.38
C LEU A 149 -0.45 4.36 -30.86
N ALA A 150 -0.08 3.88 -32.04
CA ALA A 150 -0.58 2.62 -32.54
C ALA A 150 -0.16 1.59 -31.49
N THR A 151 -1.12 1.12 -30.70
CA THR A 151 -0.94 -0.10 -29.93
C THR A 151 -0.52 -1.16 -30.95
N PRO A 152 0.66 -1.77 -30.80
CA PRO A 152 1.10 -2.80 -31.73
C PRO A 152 -0.01 -3.85 -31.82
N PRO A 153 -0.43 -4.28 -33.02
CA PRO A 153 -1.47 -5.28 -33.14
C PRO A 153 -0.93 -6.58 -32.53
N GLY A 154 -1.46 -6.96 -31.37
CA GLY A 154 -1.02 -8.12 -30.58
C GLY A 154 -0.39 -7.82 -29.22
N GLY A 155 -0.29 -6.55 -28.79
CA GLY A 155 0.19 -6.22 -27.44
C GLY A 155 -0.90 -6.38 -26.38
N THR A 156 -1.03 -7.56 -25.79
CA THR A 156 -1.82 -7.73 -24.56
C THR A 156 -1.30 -6.78 -23.49
N ASP A 157 -2.23 -6.05 -22.87
CA ASP A 157 -2.07 -5.15 -21.73
C ASP A 157 -1.00 -5.62 -20.73
N ARG A 158 0.23 -5.08 -20.84
CA ARG A 158 1.33 -5.46 -19.93
C ARG A 158 1.05 -5.14 -18.46
N PHE A 159 0.19 -4.14 -18.19
CA PHE A 159 -0.25 -3.83 -16.84
C PHE A 159 -1.27 -4.86 -16.32
N SER A 160 -2.30 -5.24 -17.10
CA SER A 160 -3.26 -6.26 -16.65
C SER A 160 -2.61 -7.64 -16.47
N GLY A 161 -1.62 -7.97 -17.30
CA GLY A 161 -0.80 -9.18 -17.15
C GLY A 161 0.02 -9.22 -15.85
N LEU A 162 0.55 -8.08 -15.39
CA LEU A 162 1.25 -7.99 -14.09
C LEU A 162 0.27 -8.19 -12.92
N TYR A 163 -0.91 -7.54 -12.97
CA TYR A 163 -1.96 -7.70 -11.98
C TYR A 163 -2.46 -9.15 -11.89
N ILE A 164 -2.71 -9.80 -13.03
CA ILE A 164 -3.15 -11.20 -13.09
C ILE A 164 -2.07 -12.13 -12.54
N ASN A 165 -0.79 -11.90 -12.86
CA ASN A 165 0.32 -12.71 -12.34
C ASN A 165 0.51 -12.55 -10.82
N ILE A 166 0.35 -11.34 -10.28
CA ILE A 166 0.39 -11.09 -8.83
C ILE A 166 -0.80 -11.76 -8.14
N ILE A 167 -2.02 -11.59 -8.67
CA ILE A 167 -3.22 -12.24 -8.12
C ILE A 167 -3.06 -13.76 -8.15
N LEU A 168 -2.60 -14.36 -9.25
CA LEU A 168 -2.43 -15.81 -9.36
C LEU A 168 -1.36 -16.35 -8.41
N LYS A 169 -0.23 -15.64 -8.24
CA LYS A 169 0.84 -16.04 -7.30
C LYS A 169 0.40 -15.90 -5.84
N LEU A 170 -0.34 -14.85 -5.52
CA LEU A 170 -0.82 -14.59 -4.16
C LEU A 170 -2.13 -15.31 -3.82
N ALA A 171 -2.89 -15.79 -4.81
CA ALA A 171 -4.20 -16.40 -4.59
C ALA A 171 -4.12 -17.58 -3.64
N LEU A 172 -3.17 -18.49 -3.87
CA LEU A 172 -3.01 -19.67 -3.02
C LEU A 172 -2.61 -19.28 -1.60
N LEU A 173 -1.64 -18.36 -1.47
CA LEU A 173 -1.16 -17.89 -0.17
C LEU A 173 -2.27 -17.18 0.62
N THR A 174 -2.99 -16.25 -0.01
CA THR A 174 -4.10 -15.51 0.60
C THR A 174 -5.28 -16.42 0.97
N LEU A 175 -5.54 -17.47 0.17
CA LEU A 175 -6.51 -18.50 0.48
C LEU A 175 -6.12 -19.28 1.75
N VAL A 176 -4.88 -19.78 1.81
CA VAL A 176 -4.37 -20.54 2.97
C VAL A 176 -4.41 -19.68 4.23
N ILE A 177 -3.94 -18.44 4.13
CA ILE A 177 -4.04 -17.46 5.22
C ILE A 177 -5.51 -17.30 5.64
N SER A 178 -6.43 -17.07 4.69
CA SER A 178 -7.85 -16.89 5.03
C SER A 178 -8.44 -18.11 5.76
N ILE A 179 -8.12 -19.33 5.34
CA ILE A 179 -8.58 -20.57 5.97
C ILE A 179 -8.13 -20.61 7.43
N VAL A 180 -6.81 -20.47 7.68
CA VAL A 180 -6.24 -20.55 9.03
C VAL A 180 -6.79 -19.44 9.93
N PHE A 181 -6.88 -18.21 9.41
CA PHE A 181 -7.28 -17.06 10.21
C PHE A 181 -8.77 -16.97 10.51
N THR A 182 -9.61 -17.43 9.59
CA THR A 182 -11.03 -17.55 9.84
C THR A 182 -11.29 -18.73 10.78
N MET A 183 -10.50 -19.80 10.68
CA MET A 183 -10.58 -20.91 11.62
C MET A 183 -10.32 -20.47 13.07
N MET A 184 -9.42 -19.49 13.24
CA MET A 184 -9.06 -18.88 14.52
C MET A 184 -9.93 -17.68 14.93
N GLY A 185 -10.83 -17.16 14.09
CA GLY A 185 -11.68 -16.00 14.42
C GLY A 185 -10.95 -14.66 14.56
N VAL A 186 -9.70 -14.57 14.07
CA VAL A 186 -8.83 -13.39 14.22
C VAL A 186 -8.93 -12.42 13.05
N GLY A 187 -9.24 -12.93 11.85
CA GLY A 187 -9.15 -12.17 10.60
C GLY A 187 -7.69 -11.88 10.23
N GLY A 188 -7.21 -12.40 9.10
CA GLY A 188 -5.79 -12.50 8.74
C GLY A 188 -5.06 -11.20 8.40
N GLY A 189 -5.52 -10.05 8.91
CA GLY A 189 -5.01 -8.71 8.56
C GLY A 189 -3.51 -8.56 8.73
N PHE A 190 -2.92 -9.19 9.76
CA PHE A 190 -1.49 -9.03 10.06
C PHE A 190 -0.57 -9.82 9.12
N LEU A 191 -1.08 -10.82 8.41
CA LEU A 191 -0.34 -11.48 7.33
C LEU A 191 -0.67 -10.84 5.99
N TYR A 192 -1.87 -10.32 5.80
CA TYR A 192 -2.23 -9.64 4.55
C TYR A 192 -1.40 -8.37 4.35
N VAL A 193 -1.22 -7.53 5.37
CA VAL A 193 -0.45 -6.28 5.21
C VAL A 193 0.98 -6.55 4.72
N PRO A 194 1.81 -7.38 5.37
CA PRO A 194 3.19 -7.51 4.93
C PRO A 194 3.34 -8.40 3.69
N VAL A 195 2.38 -9.31 3.40
CA VAL A 195 2.31 -9.98 2.08
C VAL A 195 2.04 -8.97 0.96
N LEU A 196 1.13 -8.03 1.16
CA LEU A 196 0.85 -6.97 0.19
C LEU A 196 2.04 -6.02 0.04
N LEU A 197 2.71 -5.63 1.15
CA LEU A 197 3.95 -4.84 1.13
C LEU A 197 5.06 -5.52 0.34
N SER A 198 5.25 -6.84 0.52
CA SER A 198 6.26 -7.62 -0.21
C SER A 198 6.04 -7.63 -1.73
N CYS A 199 4.84 -7.27 -2.18
CA CYS A 199 4.49 -7.13 -3.59
C CYS A 199 4.69 -5.71 -4.12
N GLY A 200 5.24 -4.79 -3.32
CA GLY A 200 5.50 -3.41 -3.69
C GLY A 200 4.31 -2.46 -3.55
N LEU A 201 3.25 -2.86 -2.85
CA LEU A 201 2.14 -1.96 -2.52
C LEU A 201 2.54 -1.00 -1.40
N GLY A 202 2.15 0.27 -1.51
CA GLY A 202 2.37 1.25 -0.45
C GLY A 202 1.62 0.89 0.83
N PHE A 203 2.16 1.29 1.99
CA PHE A 203 1.61 0.96 3.32
C PHE A 203 0.12 1.28 3.48
N HIS A 204 -0.31 2.51 3.15
CA HIS A 204 -1.72 2.91 3.23
C HIS A 204 -2.62 2.04 2.34
N THR A 205 -2.18 1.70 1.12
CA THR A 205 -2.93 0.84 0.20
C THR A 205 -2.98 -0.60 0.69
N ALA A 206 -1.89 -1.13 1.26
CA ALA A 206 -1.83 -2.47 1.83
C ALA A 206 -2.75 -2.61 3.05
N VAL A 207 -2.75 -1.63 3.95
CA VAL A 207 -3.61 -1.58 5.16
C VAL A 207 -5.09 -1.48 4.79
N THR A 208 -5.46 -0.57 3.90
CA THR A 208 -6.87 -0.42 3.49
C THR A 208 -7.37 -1.64 2.71
N THR A 209 -6.54 -2.23 1.85
CA THR A 209 -6.86 -3.47 1.11
C THR A 209 -7.04 -4.66 2.06
N SER A 210 -6.16 -4.82 3.07
CA SER A 210 -6.25 -5.92 4.03
C SER A 210 -7.49 -5.82 4.92
N LEU A 211 -7.89 -4.60 5.32
CA LEU A 211 -9.10 -4.35 6.09
C LEU A 211 -10.37 -4.72 5.32
N VAL A 212 -10.43 -4.40 4.02
CA VAL A 212 -11.54 -4.83 3.14
C VAL A 212 -11.57 -6.36 3.00
N MET A 213 -10.43 -6.97 2.69
CA MET A 213 -10.31 -8.44 2.57
C MET A 213 -10.72 -9.17 3.85
N LEU A 214 -10.31 -8.64 5.00
CA LEU A 214 -10.64 -9.17 6.32
C LEU A 214 -12.12 -9.01 6.63
N THR A 215 -12.70 -7.84 6.36
CA THR A 215 -14.12 -7.57 6.62
C THR A 215 -15.00 -8.51 5.78
N ALA A 216 -14.67 -8.66 4.49
CA ALA A 216 -15.37 -9.58 3.59
C ALA A 216 -15.26 -11.05 4.04
N ALA A 217 -14.05 -11.50 4.39
CA ALA A 217 -13.81 -12.85 4.88
C ALA A 217 -14.60 -13.14 6.17
N GLN A 218 -14.63 -12.20 7.11
CA GLN A 218 -15.25 -12.41 8.41
C GLN A 218 -16.77 -12.34 8.36
N ILE A 219 -17.37 -11.47 7.54
CA ILE A 219 -18.82 -11.51 7.27
C ILE A 219 -19.22 -12.87 6.68
N SER A 220 -18.41 -13.38 5.75
CA SER A 220 -18.59 -14.69 5.15
C SER A 220 -18.51 -15.84 6.18
N GLY A 221 -17.45 -15.88 7.00
CA GLY A 221 -17.29 -16.89 8.04
C GLY A 221 -18.31 -16.80 9.18
N LEU A 222 -18.71 -15.58 9.55
CA LEU A 222 -19.72 -15.29 10.57
C LEU A 222 -21.03 -16.00 10.28
N TYR A 223 -21.46 -16.10 9.02
CA TYR A 223 -22.68 -16.82 8.65
C TYR A 223 -22.67 -18.27 9.17
N ILE A 224 -21.54 -18.98 9.07
CA ILE A 224 -21.40 -20.36 9.54
C ILE A 224 -21.38 -20.43 11.07
N PHE A 225 -20.64 -19.53 11.73
CA PHE A 225 -20.61 -19.47 13.19
C PHE A 225 -21.97 -19.10 13.80
N PHE A 226 -22.72 -18.22 13.14
CA PHE A 226 -24.06 -17.84 13.56
C PHE A 226 -25.03 -19.02 13.40
N ARG A 227 -24.93 -19.76 12.28
CA ARG A 227 -25.69 -21.01 12.04
C ARG A 227 -25.38 -22.12 13.05
N SER A 228 -24.16 -22.18 13.59
CA SER A 228 -23.79 -23.17 14.60
C SER A 228 -24.21 -22.80 16.02
N GLY A 229 -24.80 -21.60 16.23
CA GLY A 229 -25.29 -21.15 17.54
C GLY A 229 -24.19 -20.77 18.53
N LEU A 230 -22.93 -20.66 18.09
CA LEU A 230 -21.77 -20.38 18.97
C LEU A 230 -21.55 -18.88 19.25
N VAL A 231 -22.27 -17.99 18.56
CA VAL A 231 -22.07 -16.53 18.62
C VAL A 231 -22.89 -15.93 19.77
N ASP A 232 -22.23 -15.42 20.81
CA ASP A 232 -22.91 -14.60 21.82
C ASP A 232 -22.94 -13.13 21.39
N VAL A 233 -24.05 -12.72 20.77
CA VAL A 233 -24.26 -11.35 20.28
C VAL A 233 -24.21 -10.31 21.40
N LYS A 234 -24.69 -10.63 22.61
CA LYS A 234 -24.71 -9.67 23.72
C LYS A 234 -23.28 -9.37 24.20
N MET A 235 -22.44 -10.41 24.28
CA MET A 235 -21.02 -10.24 24.58
C MET A 235 -20.31 -9.50 23.45
N ALA A 236 -20.59 -9.87 22.19
CA ALA A 236 -20.01 -9.25 21.00
C ALA A 236 -20.25 -7.73 20.98
N VAL A 237 -21.48 -7.27 21.27
CA VAL A 237 -21.81 -5.84 21.26
C VAL A 237 -21.09 -5.11 22.39
N ARG A 238 -21.08 -5.67 23.61
CA ARG A 238 -20.49 -5.00 24.78
C ARG A 238 -18.99 -4.84 24.68
N LEU A 239 -18.29 -5.83 24.15
CA LEU A 239 -16.84 -5.77 23.92
C LEU A 239 -16.50 -5.13 22.57
N GLY A 240 -17.38 -5.28 21.58
CA GLY A 240 -17.18 -4.80 20.21
C GLY A 240 -17.25 -3.29 20.11
N VAL A 241 -18.23 -2.64 20.75
CA VAL A 241 -18.37 -1.17 20.72
C VAL A 241 -17.10 -0.43 21.17
N PRO A 242 -16.53 -0.69 22.37
CA PRO A 242 -15.28 -0.03 22.76
C PRO A 242 -14.11 -0.37 21.83
N THR A 243 -14.05 -1.62 21.33
CA THR A 243 -13.03 -2.00 20.33
C THR A 243 -13.18 -1.21 19.03
N MET A 244 -14.40 -0.97 18.55
CA MET A 244 -14.68 -0.21 17.33
C MET A 244 -14.27 1.26 17.47
N ILE A 245 -14.61 1.88 18.61
CA ILE A 245 -14.22 3.26 18.90
C ILE A 245 -12.69 3.36 18.96
N GLY A 246 -12.03 2.41 19.63
CA GLY A 246 -10.58 2.30 19.63
C GLY A 246 -10.01 2.17 18.22
N ALA A 247 -10.54 1.26 17.40
CA ALA A 247 -10.06 1.02 16.04
C ALA A 247 -10.19 2.24 15.12
N PHE A 248 -11.30 2.98 15.24
CA PHE A 248 -11.46 4.24 14.52
C PHE A 248 -10.44 5.29 14.98
N ALA A 249 -10.29 5.50 16.29
CA ALA A 249 -9.33 6.45 16.84
C ALA A 249 -7.88 6.09 16.49
N GLY A 250 -7.52 4.81 16.55
CA GLY A 250 -6.22 4.31 16.13
C GLY A 250 -5.99 4.52 14.64
N GLY A 251 -7.00 4.30 13.79
CA GLY A 251 -6.89 4.56 12.36
C GLY A 251 -6.63 6.03 12.03
N MET A 252 -7.26 6.96 12.74
CA MET A 252 -7.04 8.40 12.55
C MET A 252 -5.69 8.90 13.07
N LEU A 253 -5.16 8.27 14.12
CA LEU A 253 -3.93 8.71 14.79
C LEU A 253 -2.68 7.96 14.30
N SER A 254 -2.80 7.05 13.32
CA SER A 254 -1.71 6.19 12.85
C SER A 254 -0.48 6.94 12.37
N GLU A 255 -0.66 8.12 11.78
CA GLU A 255 0.44 8.97 11.28
C GLU A 255 1.33 9.57 12.38
N HIS A 256 0.84 9.63 13.62
CA HIS A 256 1.59 10.24 14.73
C HIS A 256 2.54 9.26 15.42
N PHE A 257 2.47 7.97 15.09
CA PHE A 257 3.25 6.93 15.76
C PHE A 257 4.37 6.41 14.87
N ASN A 258 5.54 6.20 15.47
CA ASN A 258 6.65 5.56 14.78
C ASN A 258 6.31 4.08 14.48
N VAL A 259 6.43 3.70 13.21
CA VAL A 259 6.11 2.35 12.72
C VAL A 259 6.93 1.27 13.43
N ASN A 260 8.22 1.50 13.70
CA ASN A 260 9.10 0.52 14.33
C ASN A 260 8.67 0.24 15.78
N PHE A 261 8.32 1.29 16.52
CA PHE A 261 7.79 1.15 17.88
C PHE A 261 6.50 0.33 17.89
N LEU A 262 5.60 0.61 16.94
CA LEU A 262 4.31 -0.06 16.83
C LEU A 262 4.45 -1.55 16.47
N VAL A 263 5.38 -1.90 15.58
CA VAL A 263 5.69 -3.29 15.22
C VAL A 263 6.27 -4.06 16.40
N ILE A 264 7.20 -3.47 17.15
CA ILE A 264 7.79 -4.10 18.35
C ILE A 264 6.73 -4.32 19.43
N LEU A 265 5.94 -3.28 19.74
CA LEU A 265 4.85 -3.35 20.71
C LEU A 265 3.88 -4.48 20.35
N PHE A 266 3.51 -4.58 19.07
CA PHE A 266 2.60 -5.60 18.55
C PHE A 266 3.17 -7.02 18.66
N ALA A 267 4.42 -7.22 18.24
CA ALA A 267 5.09 -8.50 18.35
C ALA A 267 5.16 -8.95 19.82
N ALA A 268 5.51 -8.05 20.75
CA ALA A 268 5.55 -8.34 22.18
C ALA A 268 4.18 -8.85 22.70
N THR A 269 3.10 -8.15 22.37
CA THR A 269 1.75 -8.57 22.73
C THR A 269 1.32 -9.89 22.07
N MET A 270 1.79 -10.21 20.86
CA MET A 270 1.53 -11.51 20.22
C MET A 270 2.21 -12.65 20.97
N PHE A 271 3.46 -12.45 21.39
CA PHE A 271 4.17 -13.43 22.21
C PHE A 271 3.50 -13.63 23.57
N ILE A 272 3.02 -12.55 24.20
CA ILE A 272 2.25 -12.64 25.45
C ILE A 272 0.97 -13.45 25.22
N ALA A 273 0.18 -13.11 24.21
CA ALA A 273 -1.05 -13.83 23.86
C ALA A 273 -0.80 -15.31 23.54
N SER A 274 0.24 -15.59 22.75
CA SER A 274 0.66 -16.95 22.40
C SER A 274 1.06 -17.75 23.64
N TYR A 275 1.95 -17.22 24.47
CA TYR A 275 2.41 -17.86 25.69
C TYR A 275 1.24 -18.16 26.64
N SER A 276 0.34 -17.20 26.84
CA SER A 276 -0.85 -17.40 27.69
C SER A 276 -1.85 -18.40 27.09
N MET A 277 -1.85 -18.59 25.76
CA MET A 277 -2.64 -19.62 25.08
C MET A 277 -1.99 -21.02 25.11
N ILE A 278 -0.74 -21.17 25.54
CA ILE A 278 -0.11 -22.50 25.69
C ILE A 278 -0.33 -23.06 27.10
N GLN A 279 -0.41 -22.21 28.12
CA GLN A 279 -0.51 -22.64 29.51
C GLN A 279 -1.75 -23.51 29.76
N ASP A 280 -1.64 -24.63 30.47
CA ASP A 280 -2.79 -25.54 30.61
C ASP A 280 -4.05 -24.85 31.18
N GLN A 281 -5.17 -24.97 30.46
CA GLN A 281 -6.47 -24.40 30.82
C GLN A 281 -7.51 -25.47 31.16
N THR A 282 -7.08 -26.66 31.54
CA THR A 282 -7.91 -27.60 32.32
C THR A 282 -8.56 -26.94 33.55
N ARG A 283 -8.10 -25.75 33.98
CA ARG A 283 -8.71 -24.88 34.99
C ARG A 283 -9.77 -23.88 34.50
N ILE A 284 -9.98 -23.71 33.20
CA ILE A 284 -10.80 -22.63 32.59
C ILE A 284 -11.93 -23.20 31.72
N GLU A 285 -12.31 -24.46 31.93
CA GLU A 285 -13.62 -24.93 31.49
C GLU A 285 -14.66 -24.50 32.54
N GLY A 286 -15.42 -23.44 32.26
CA GLY A 286 -16.81 -23.24 32.73
C GLY A 286 -17.17 -23.43 34.21
N ILE A 287 -16.24 -23.55 35.15
CA ILE A 287 -16.53 -23.82 36.56
C ILE A 287 -16.43 -22.52 37.36
N GLY A 288 -17.58 -21.83 37.45
CA GLY A 288 -18.11 -21.45 38.75
C GLY A 288 -17.33 -20.48 39.63
N LYS A 289 -16.33 -19.74 39.14
CA LYS A 289 -15.87 -18.55 39.88
C LYS A 289 -16.92 -17.45 39.71
N ARG A 290 -17.94 -17.46 40.58
CA ARG A 290 -18.75 -16.28 40.86
C ARG A 290 -17.79 -15.20 41.37
N LEU A 291 -17.30 -14.34 40.47
CA LEU A 291 -16.69 -13.08 40.87
C LEU A 291 -17.66 -12.40 41.84
N PRO A 292 -17.18 -11.77 42.93
CA PRO A 292 -18.04 -11.03 43.84
C PRO A 292 -18.88 -10.05 43.02
N LEU A 293 -20.20 -10.05 43.27
CA LEU A 293 -21.18 -9.23 42.54
C LEU A 293 -20.90 -7.74 42.83
N SER A 294 -19.96 -7.15 42.09
CA SER A 294 -19.81 -5.71 41.95
C SER A 294 -20.75 -5.23 40.85
N SER A 295 -21.22 -3.97 40.93
CA SER A 295 -22.11 -3.37 39.93
C SER A 295 -21.54 -3.38 38.50
N TRP A 296 -20.24 -3.62 38.35
CA TRP A 296 -19.50 -3.64 37.09
C TRP A 296 -19.30 -5.05 36.52
N VAL A 297 -19.61 -6.10 37.28
CA VAL A 297 -19.46 -7.49 36.83
C VAL A 297 -20.75 -7.94 36.17
N TRP A 298 -20.66 -8.24 34.87
CA TRP A 298 -21.76 -8.83 34.12
C TRP A 298 -21.60 -10.33 34.00
N GLN A 299 -22.53 -11.09 34.59
CA GLN A 299 -22.61 -12.54 34.42
C GLN A 299 -23.49 -12.90 33.23
N ARG A 300 -23.05 -13.91 32.48
CA ARG A 300 -23.72 -14.40 31.29
C ARG A 300 -23.72 -15.93 31.28
N ASP A 301 -24.91 -16.49 31.19
CA ASP A 301 -25.12 -17.90 30.85
C ASP A 301 -25.40 -18.00 29.34
N PHE A 302 -24.57 -18.79 28.65
CA PHE A 302 -24.72 -19.09 27.24
C PHE A 302 -24.26 -20.52 26.95
N MET A 303 -25.12 -21.32 26.30
CA MET A 303 -24.88 -22.74 26.00
C MET A 303 -24.50 -23.59 27.22
N GLY A 304 -25.01 -23.26 28.40
CA GLY A 304 -24.68 -23.97 29.64
C GLY A 304 -23.31 -23.62 30.22
N CYS A 305 -22.61 -22.65 29.64
CA CYS A 305 -21.39 -22.07 30.19
C CYS A 305 -21.71 -20.74 30.86
N VAL A 306 -21.38 -20.64 32.15
CA VAL A 306 -21.50 -19.39 32.91
C VAL A 306 -20.14 -18.72 32.96
N TYR A 307 -20.05 -17.52 32.40
CA TYR A 307 -18.86 -16.69 32.44
C TYR A 307 -19.21 -15.27 32.92
N ALA A 308 -18.21 -14.56 33.45
CA ALA A 308 -18.38 -13.27 34.09
C ALA A 308 -17.36 -12.27 33.55
N LEU A 309 -17.85 -11.14 33.05
CA LEU A 309 -17.04 -10.07 32.49
C LEU A 309 -17.08 -8.88 33.43
N ASP A 310 -15.93 -8.51 33.98
CA ASP A 310 -15.76 -7.24 34.66
C ASP A 310 -15.67 -6.12 33.62
N MET A 311 -16.73 -5.33 33.47
CA MET A 311 -16.79 -4.25 32.47
C MET A 311 -15.77 -3.15 32.75
N SER A 312 -15.37 -2.96 34.01
CA SER A 312 -14.36 -1.94 34.37
C SER A 312 -12.99 -2.27 33.79
N VAL A 313 -12.67 -3.55 33.64
CA VAL A 313 -11.43 -4.04 33.03
C VAL A 313 -11.61 -4.31 31.54
N ALA A 314 -12.75 -4.90 31.15
CA ALA A 314 -13.00 -5.30 29.77
C ALA A 314 -13.06 -4.11 28.81
N THR A 315 -13.75 -3.03 29.17
CA THR A 315 -13.94 -1.85 28.32
C THR A 315 -12.62 -1.13 27.98
N PRO A 316 -11.77 -0.74 28.94
CA PRO A 316 -10.50 -0.07 28.61
C PRO A 316 -9.55 -1.00 27.84
N LEU A 317 -9.52 -2.30 28.17
CA LEU A 317 -8.63 -3.23 27.48
C LEU A 317 -9.06 -3.47 26.03
N THR A 318 -10.36 -3.69 25.79
CA THR A 318 -10.89 -3.86 24.43
C THR A 318 -10.79 -2.58 23.61
N PHE A 319 -10.95 -1.41 24.22
CA PHE A 319 -10.63 -0.13 23.59
C PHE A 319 -9.15 -0.07 23.17
N GLY A 320 -8.22 -0.41 24.06
CA GLY A 320 -6.78 -0.42 23.76
C GLY A 320 -6.40 -1.41 22.66
N ILE A 321 -6.99 -2.62 22.68
CA ILE A 321 -6.84 -3.62 21.62
C ILE A 321 -7.36 -3.08 20.29
N GLY A 322 -8.52 -2.44 20.31
CA GLY A 322 -9.11 -1.76 19.17
C GLY A 322 -8.18 -0.68 18.64
N PHE A 323 -7.67 0.18 19.52
CA PHE A 323 -6.74 1.27 19.19
C PHE A 323 -5.47 0.77 18.51
N MET A 324 -4.78 -0.20 19.12
CA MET A 324 -3.62 -0.86 18.52
C MET A 324 -3.96 -1.52 17.19
N GLY A 325 -5.12 -2.16 17.13
CA GLY A 325 -5.65 -2.75 15.92
C GLY A 325 -5.86 -1.73 14.79
N GLY A 326 -6.50 -0.61 15.12
CA GLY A 326 -6.73 0.52 14.24
C GLY A 326 -5.43 1.05 13.67
N LEU A 327 -4.43 1.34 14.51
CA LEU A 327 -3.12 1.87 14.09
C LEU A 327 -2.41 0.99 13.05
N LEU A 328 -2.59 -0.33 13.12
CA LEU A 328 -1.89 -1.31 12.26
C LEU A 328 -2.75 -1.85 11.10
N GLY A 329 -4.04 -1.50 11.03
CA GLY A 329 -4.97 -2.12 10.09
C GLY A 329 -5.39 -3.55 10.46
N LEU A 330 -5.38 -3.87 11.75
CA LEU A 330 -5.66 -5.19 12.31
C LEU A 330 -6.93 -5.11 13.15
N ALA A 331 -7.97 -5.86 12.81
CA ALA A 331 -9.28 -5.73 13.46
C ALA A 331 -9.38 -6.25 14.93
N GLY A 332 -8.26 -6.31 15.69
CA GLY A 332 -8.21 -6.56 17.13
C GLY A 332 -8.48 -7.99 17.60
N GLY A 333 -8.92 -8.90 16.71
CA GLY A 333 -9.32 -10.28 17.06
C GLY A 333 -8.22 -11.12 17.74
N TRP A 334 -6.95 -10.85 17.41
CA TRP A 334 -5.80 -11.60 17.93
C TRP A 334 -5.56 -11.42 19.44
N LEU A 335 -5.97 -10.28 20.03
CA LEU A 335 -5.95 -10.07 21.49
C LEU A 335 -7.32 -10.25 22.14
N ASN A 336 -8.41 -9.98 21.42
CA ASN A 336 -9.76 -10.13 21.99
C ASN A 336 -10.08 -11.59 22.36
N ILE A 337 -9.60 -12.56 21.58
CA ILE A 337 -9.79 -13.99 21.88
C ILE A 337 -9.04 -14.41 23.15
N PRO A 338 -7.72 -14.21 23.29
CA PRO A 338 -7.02 -14.58 24.53
C PRO A 338 -7.55 -13.79 25.74
N LEU A 339 -7.97 -12.53 25.57
CA LEU A 339 -8.66 -11.77 26.61
C LEU A 339 -9.92 -12.50 27.10
N MET A 340 -10.83 -12.88 26.20
CA MET A 340 -12.06 -13.59 26.53
C MET A 340 -11.80 -14.93 27.22
N VAL A 341 -10.84 -15.68 26.70
CA VAL A 341 -10.55 -17.04 27.17
C VAL A 341 -9.82 -17.01 28.53
N ILE A 342 -8.78 -16.19 28.68
CA ILE A 342 -7.96 -16.19 29.90
C ILE A 342 -8.59 -15.37 31.02
N LEU A 343 -9.04 -14.15 30.72
CA LEU A 343 -9.47 -13.22 31.75
C LEU A 343 -10.92 -13.47 32.20
N PHE A 344 -11.78 -13.86 31.25
CA PHE A 344 -13.21 -14.03 31.49
C PHE A 344 -13.68 -15.50 31.46
N GLY A 345 -12.77 -16.44 31.16
CA GLY A 345 -13.05 -17.86 31.17
C GLY A 345 -14.05 -18.32 30.11
N VAL A 346 -14.13 -17.60 29.00
CA VAL A 346 -15.03 -17.95 27.89
C VAL A 346 -14.45 -19.16 27.13
N PRO A 347 -15.23 -20.20 26.85
CA PRO A 347 -14.77 -21.34 26.05
C PRO A 347 -14.26 -20.91 24.67
N MET A 348 -13.15 -21.51 24.22
CA MET A 348 -12.45 -21.12 22.99
C MET A 348 -13.38 -21.01 21.76
N LYS A 349 -14.29 -21.99 21.56
CA LYS A 349 -15.23 -21.98 20.42
C LYS A 349 -16.19 -20.79 20.45
N ILE A 350 -16.68 -20.41 21.64
CA ILE A 350 -17.56 -19.25 21.82
C ILE A 350 -16.77 -17.96 21.61
N ALA A 351 -15.53 -17.88 22.11
CA ALA A 351 -14.67 -16.72 21.93
C ALA A 351 -14.34 -16.48 20.44
N ILE A 352 -13.98 -17.53 19.69
CA ILE A 352 -13.71 -17.47 18.24
C ILE A 352 -14.96 -17.01 17.47
N ALA A 353 -16.11 -17.65 17.72
CA ALA A 353 -17.36 -17.33 17.04
C ALA A 353 -17.82 -15.89 17.35
N THR A 354 -17.73 -15.47 18.61
CA THR A 354 -18.10 -14.13 19.05
C THR A 354 -17.14 -13.06 18.48
N SER A 355 -15.84 -13.34 18.45
CA SER A 355 -14.84 -12.47 17.80
C SER A 355 -15.13 -12.28 16.31
N SER A 356 -15.59 -13.33 15.60
CA SER A 356 -15.96 -13.23 14.18
C SER A 356 -17.09 -12.23 13.89
N LEU A 357 -17.94 -11.90 14.88
CA LEU A 357 -18.91 -10.81 14.78
C LEU A 357 -18.28 -9.43 15.05
N MET A 358 -17.31 -9.36 15.97
CA MET A 358 -16.63 -8.11 16.34
C MET A 358 -15.67 -7.63 15.25
N VAL A 359 -14.89 -8.55 14.67
CA VAL A 359 -13.79 -8.28 13.73
C VAL A 359 -14.21 -7.54 12.45
N PRO A 360 -15.34 -7.86 11.77
CA PRO A 360 -15.82 -7.05 10.66
C PRO A 360 -16.15 -5.62 11.07
N ALA A 361 -16.76 -5.44 12.26
CA ALA A 361 -17.21 -4.13 12.72
C ALA A 361 -16.01 -3.23 13.09
N THR A 362 -14.99 -3.81 13.74
CA THR A 362 -13.73 -3.13 14.06
C THR A 362 -12.89 -2.88 12.82
N GLY A 363 -12.84 -3.83 11.88
CA GLY A 363 -12.16 -3.68 10.60
C GLY A 363 -12.77 -2.55 9.75
N PHE A 364 -14.10 -2.46 9.70
CA PHE A 364 -14.80 -1.36 9.06
C PHE A 364 -14.49 -0.01 9.75
N ALA A 365 -14.54 0.05 11.09
CA ALA A 365 -14.20 1.26 11.84
C ALA A 365 -12.76 1.72 11.57
N GLY A 366 -11.79 0.80 11.53
CA GLY A 366 -10.40 1.09 11.18
C GLY A 366 -10.21 1.53 9.73
N LEU A 367 -10.98 0.94 8.80
CA LEU A 367 -10.99 1.33 7.38
C LEU A 367 -11.48 2.77 7.23
N VAL A 368 -12.58 3.12 7.92
CA VAL A 368 -13.09 4.49 7.91
C VAL A 368 -12.04 5.45 8.46
N GLY A 369 -11.39 5.10 9.59
CA GLY A 369 -10.30 5.89 10.17
C GLY A 369 -9.14 6.17 9.20
N HIS A 370 -8.74 5.18 8.40
CA HIS A 370 -7.69 5.33 7.38
C HIS A 370 -8.15 6.03 6.10
N SER A 371 -9.42 5.83 5.70
CA SER A 371 -9.98 6.38 4.45
C SER A 371 -10.20 7.89 4.49
N VAL A 372 -10.25 8.49 5.68
CA VAL A 372 -10.28 9.95 5.84
C VAL A 372 -8.98 10.60 5.34
N LEU A 373 -7.89 9.83 5.19
CA LEU A 373 -6.54 10.33 4.89
C LEU A 373 -5.96 9.87 3.53
N GLY A 374 -6.56 8.94 2.78
CA GLY A 374 -5.90 8.39 1.57
C GLY A 374 -6.79 7.72 0.52
N HIS A 375 -6.18 7.48 -0.65
CA HIS A 375 -6.81 6.80 -1.80
C HIS A 375 -6.80 5.28 -1.62
N PHE A 376 -7.95 4.64 -1.87
CA PHE A 376 -8.13 3.19 -1.78
C PHE A 376 -8.33 2.58 -3.18
N GLU A 377 -7.62 1.50 -3.47
CA GLU A 377 -7.76 0.79 -4.75
C GLU A 377 -8.80 -0.33 -4.64
N ILE A 378 -10.07 0.04 -4.83
CA ILE A 378 -11.21 -0.87 -4.64
C ILE A 378 -11.14 -2.12 -5.52
N LYS A 379 -10.54 -2.00 -6.71
CA LYS A 379 -10.47 -3.10 -7.68
C LYS A 379 -9.65 -4.27 -7.14
N LEU A 380 -8.46 -3.99 -6.59
CA LEU A 380 -7.59 -5.02 -6.01
C LEU A 380 -8.23 -5.67 -4.78
N ALA A 381 -8.79 -4.83 -3.90
CA ALA A 381 -9.43 -5.28 -2.67
C ALA A 381 -10.62 -6.22 -2.94
N LEU A 382 -11.49 -5.87 -3.90
CA LEU A 382 -12.62 -6.72 -4.29
C LEU A 382 -12.17 -8.04 -4.90
N SER A 383 -11.16 -8.04 -5.78
CA SER A 383 -10.65 -9.27 -6.40
C SER A 383 -10.06 -10.24 -5.38
N LEU A 384 -9.23 -9.76 -4.44
CA LEU A 384 -8.67 -10.62 -3.39
C LEU A 384 -9.70 -11.04 -2.35
N SER A 385 -10.74 -10.23 -2.12
CA SER A 385 -11.84 -10.56 -1.20
C SER A 385 -12.60 -11.81 -1.64
N ILE A 386 -12.73 -12.08 -2.95
CA ILE A 386 -13.37 -13.31 -3.44
C ILE A 386 -12.62 -14.54 -2.92
N ILE A 387 -11.29 -14.50 -2.95
CA ILE A 387 -10.42 -15.58 -2.51
C ILE A 387 -10.52 -15.74 -0.99
N THR A 388 -10.50 -14.62 -0.24
CA THR A 388 -10.61 -14.69 1.22
C THR A 388 -12.00 -15.14 1.67
N ILE A 389 -13.07 -14.81 0.95
CA ILE A 389 -14.44 -15.31 1.19
C ILE A 389 -14.50 -16.83 1.08
N ILE A 390 -13.90 -17.40 0.03
CA ILE A 390 -13.84 -18.86 -0.16
C ILE A 390 -13.07 -19.51 0.98
N GLY A 391 -11.89 -18.96 1.32
CA GLY A 391 -11.08 -19.46 2.43
C GLY A 391 -11.81 -19.36 3.78
N ALA A 392 -12.58 -18.31 3.99
CA ALA A 392 -13.36 -18.12 5.21
C ALA A 392 -14.49 -19.14 5.35
N GLN A 393 -15.20 -19.46 4.26
CA GLN A 393 -16.23 -20.51 4.28
C GLN A 393 -15.64 -21.87 4.66
N ILE A 394 -14.45 -22.19 4.13
CA ILE A 394 -13.75 -23.44 4.45
C ILE A 394 -13.26 -23.41 5.91
N GLY A 395 -12.55 -22.34 6.30
CA GLY A 395 -11.95 -22.19 7.63
C GLY A 395 -12.96 -22.22 8.77
N SER A 396 -14.11 -21.54 8.62
CA SER A 396 -15.17 -21.54 9.63
C SER A 396 -15.85 -22.92 9.77
N ARG A 397 -16.05 -23.68 8.68
CA ARG A 397 -16.56 -25.06 8.75
C ARG A 397 -15.59 -25.99 9.46
N ILE A 398 -14.29 -25.84 9.21
CA ILE A 398 -13.25 -26.61 9.91
C ILE A 398 -13.29 -26.24 11.40
N SER A 399 -13.30 -24.94 11.73
CA SER A 399 -13.32 -24.43 13.11
C SER A 399 -14.42 -25.03 13.97
N VAL A 400 -15.66 -25.08 13.46
CA VAL A 400 -16.80 -25.63 14.23
C VAL A 400 -16.59 -27.10 14.60
N LYS A 401 -15.95 -27.88 13.71
CA LYS A 401 -15.71 -29.32 13.88
C LYS A 401 -14.45 -29.62 14.69
N THR A 402 -13.46 -28.73 14.69
CA THR A 402 -12.19 -28.93 15.39
C THR A 402 -12.37 -28.90 16.91
N GLU A 403 -11.57 -29.67 17.64
CA GLU A 403 -11.54 -29.65 19.10
C GLU A 403 -10.92 -28.34 19.66
N SER A 404 -11.37 -27.92 20.83
CA SER A 404 -10.95 -26.64 21.43
C SER A 404 -9.45 -26.57 21.70
N ASN A 405 -8.82 -27.69 22.10
CA ASN A 405 -7.38 -27.75 22.38
C ASN A 405 -6.52 -27.58 21.13
N LEU A 406 -6.91 -28.20 20.01
CA LEU A 406 -6.21 -28.05 18.74
C LEU A 406 -6.34 -26.61 18.22
N LEU A 407 -7.55 -26.03 18.27
CA LEU A 407 -7.78 -24.62 17.91
C LEU A 407 -6.87 -23.69 18.73
N ARG A 408 -6.78 -23.94 20.02
CA ARG A 408 -5.95 -23.16 20.95
C ARG A 408 -4.45 -23.29 20.63
N PHE A 409 -3.96 -24.51 20.41
CA PHE A 409 -2.54 -24.73 20.11
C PHE A 409 -2.16 -24.17 18.74
N THR A 410 -3.01 -24.37 17.72
CA THR A 410 -2.83 -23.74 16.40
C THR A 410 -2.82 -22.22 16.53
N PHE A 411 -3.68 -21.65 17.37
CA PHE A 411 -3.74 -20.21 17.59
C PHE A 411 -2.42 -19.67 18.16
N ALA A 412 -1.92 -20.28 19.23
CA ALA A 412 -0.64 -19.90 19.84
C ALA A 412 0.53 -20.06 18.86
N PHE A 413 0.60 -21.20 18.15
CA PHE A 413 1.64 -21.45 17.16
C PHE A 413 1.67 -20.38 16.06
N VAL A 414 0.51 -20.04 15.50
CA VAL A 414 0.39 -19.02 14.45
C VAL A 414 0.80 -17.65 14.98
N LEU A 415 0.34 -17.24 16.18
CA LEU A 415 0.74 -15.97 16.79
C LEU A 415 2.26 -15.89 17.03
N SER A 416 2.89 -16.95 17.53
CA SER A 416 4.34 -17.00 17.73
C SER A 416 5.11 -16.85 16.42
N LEU A 417 4.70 -17.58 15.37
CA LEU A 417 5.36 -17.55 14.06
C LEU A 417 5.29 -16.16 13.45
N VAL A 418 4.14 -15.51 13.56
CA VAL A 418 3.93 -14.16 13.01
C VAL A 418 4.67 -13.12 13.82
N GLY A 419 4.58 -13.18 15.16
CA GLY A 419 5.32 -12.28 16.04
C GLY A 419 6.82 -12.34 15.77
N LEU A 420 7.37 -13.54 15.54
CA LEU A 420 8.76 -13.73 15.15
C LEU A 420 9.06 -13.09 13.80
N TRP A 421 8.23 -13.35 12.78
CA TRP A 421 8.41 -12.78 11.45
C TRP A 421 8.38 -11.25 11.44
N MET A 422 7.50 -10.63 12.24
CA MET A 422 7.43 -9.18 12.37
C MET A 422 8.68 -8.57 13.00
N ILE A 423 9.27 -9.22 14.00
CA ILE A 423 10.54 -8.77 14.58
C ILE A 423 11.67 -8.88 13.54
N LEU A 424 11.74 -10.01 12.82
CA LEU A 424 12.76 -10.22 11.79
C LEU A 424 12.65 -9.26 10.60
N MET A 425 11.47 -8.69 10.36
CA MET A 425 11.28 -7.68 9.33
C MET A 425 11.80 -6.29 9.75
N VAL A 426 11.86 -6.02 11.05
CA VAL A 426 12.31 -4.72 11.61
C VAL A 426 13.80 -4.69 11.92
N LEU A 427 14.38 -5.84 12.27
CA LEU A 427 15.83 -6.03 12.43
C LEU A 427 16.52 -6.09 11.06
#